data_AF-A0A817R6B1-F1
#
_entry.id   AF-A0A817R6B1-F1
#
_cell.length_a   1.000
_cell.length_b   1.000
_cell.length_c   1.000
_cell.angle_alpha   90.00
_cell.angle_beta   90.00
_cell.angle_gamma   90.00
#
_symmetry.space_group_name_H-M   'P 1'
#
loop_
_entity.id
_entity.type
_entity.pdbx_description
1 polymer ?
#
loop_
_entity_poly.entity_id
_entity_poly.type
_entity_poly.pdbx_seq_one_letter_code
_entity_poly.pdbx_strand_id
1 'polypeptide(L)'
;MLSIRNRLNKSVEHHSQLSVSELYVAWHLQNKQLYITVPDIALLKRTSDLWMHKTKSETIKTYADYFEHKLPNVSIHRDSLMATMRAISNPRINYLHQIPTENKANKNSTTDLIDQSVHYPIELLHYAPVNQADLKLLYKLPSILVRLTQLYWIEQLRMTRQALLPLTSLTYDPSNIQNTLTNEQPSPDILFQAITRRSTGEQMDNENFEILGDSFLKLTVSMSLYYRHPLASAGSLTEKRIKQISNENLYRLAVQRQLKHFLYVNKIVFRGKDANWLPPGYVIDEANSTLGKRHSHQNAKRKAFSDMIEAFIGAFLISSNYTTTIKFMYWLGLDVIPVSKQGNLMELPSVLRSNMAANNEIQNNEIINKFFLDRAFNEVETKIQYVFQTKAYLIAAFTHSSSFANLVTDSYERLEFLGDAILDFLVTRHAFINYNEMLTPITDIRQDISNNDRLAHILVACGLHTKILHNSTDLFDHISSYASNEDLFPKDQSTDQYLSKDLDRWANSTAPKALADVFEALVGAIFLDSGNSLETVWRVVEPLLRKYLDRTIIHPNLNPIRSFSEHGGKVIEESIEKGGDSPMTVCVVQMPNGARFEGYGSNKKIAKANACREAMKQKQHNEQTCQQTE
;
A
#
# COMPACT_ATOMS: atom_id res chain seq x y z
N MET A 1 -12.66 -10.78 -40.38
CA MET A 1 -11.78 -10.71 -41.58
C MET A 1 -12.56 -10.75 -42.90
N LEU A 2 -13.35 -11.80 -43.20
CA LEU A 2 -14.20 -11.83 -44.41
C LEU A 2 -15.19 -10.66 -44.51
N SER A 3 -15.88 -10.33 -43.40
CA SER A 3 -16.74 -9.14 -43.32
C SER A 3 -15.99 -7.84 -43.65
N ILE A 4 -14.78 -7.65 -43.10
CA ILE A 4 -13.91 -6.49 -43.36
C ILE A 4 -13.55 -6.40 -44.85
N ARG A 5 -13.17 -7.54 -45.45
CA ARG A 5 -12.81 -7.63 -46.87
C ARG A 5 -13.98 -7.28 -47.80
N ASN A 6 -15.20 -7.66 -47.43
CA ASN A 6 -16.40 -7.37 -48.20
C ASN A 6 -16.90 -5.91 -48.03
N ARG A 7 -16.42 -5.21 -46.99
CA ARG A 7 -16.76 -3.80 -46.71
C ARG A 7 -15.76 -2.83 -47.33
N LEU A 8 -14.51 -3.26 -47.49
CA LEU A 8 -13.47 -2.50 -48.20
C LEU A 8 -13.96 -2.19 -49.62
N ASN A 9 -14.07 -0.90 -49.93
CA ASN A 9 -14.52 -0.32 -51.21
C ASN A 9 -16.04 -0.24 -51.46
N LYS A 10 -16.89 -0.50 -50.45
CA LYS A 10 -18.33 -0.26 -50.59
C LYS A 10 -18.65 1.24 -50.41
N SER A 11 -19.17 1.89 -51.44
CA SER A 11 -19.70 3.27 -51.38
C SER A 11 -21.13 3.29 -50.84
N VAL A 12 -21.56 4.44 -50.33
CA VAL A 12 -22.97 4.69 -50.02
C VAL A 12 -23.64 5.30 -51.24
N GLU A 13 -24.69 4.66 -51.76
CA GLU A 13 -25.40 5.11 -52.97
C GLU A 13 -26.75 5.78 -52.62
N HIS A 14 -27.37 5.36 -51.52
CA HIS A 14 -28.69 5.85 -51.10
C HIS A 14 -28.73 6.17 -49.60
N HIS A 15 -29.48 7.21 -49.21
CA HIS A 15 -29.61 7.60 -47.81
C HIS A 15 -30.23 6.50 -46.92
N SER A 16 -31.09 5.64 -47.48
CA SER A 16 -31.66 4.49 -46.76
C SER A 16 -30.63 3.45 -46.32
N GLN A 17 -29.41 3.51 -46.86
CA GLN A 17 -28.31 2.62 -46.50
C GLN A 17 -27.52 3.15 -45.28
N LEU A 18 -27.77 4.39 -44.86
CA LEU A 18 -27.15 4.97 -43.66
C LEU A 18 -27.79 4.39 -42.41
N SER A 19 -26.98 3.68 -41.63
CA SER A 19 -27.34 3.14 -40.32
C SER A 19 -26.42 3.66 -39.22
N VAL A 20 -26.98 3.85 -38.02
CA VAL A 20 -26.26 4.22 -36.79
C VAL A 20 -25.32 3.10 -36.32
N SER A 21 -25.62 1.84 -36.68
CA SER A 21 -24.75 0.69 -36.38
C SER A 21 -23.47 0.65 -37.23
N GLU A 22 -23.44 1.43 -38.31
CA GLU A 22 -22.38 1.43 -39.30
C GLU A 22 -21.45 2.65 -39.14
N LEU A 23 -20.25 2.52 -39.71
CA LEU A 23 -19.22 3.56 -39.68
C LEU A 23 -18.85 3.96 -41.09
N TYR A 24 -18.48 5.23 -41.24
CA TYR A 24 -18.19 5.82 -42.53
C TYR A 24 -16.88 6.60 -42.52
N VAL A 25 -16.24 6.68 -43.67
CA VAL A 25 -15.04 7.50 -43.91
C VAL A 25 -15.30 8.39 -45.10
N ALA A 26 -14.90 9.66 -44.98
CA ALA A 26 -14.88 10.58 -46.12
C ALA A 26 -13.61 10.31 -46.94
N TRP A 27 -13.77 9.75 -48.14
CA TRP A 27 -12.65 9.27 -48.97
C TRP A 27 -11.65 10.36 -49.37
N HIS A 28 -12.12 11.59 -49.52
CA HIS A 28 -11.31 12.74 -49.92
C HIS A 28 -10.42 13.32 -48.81
N LEU A 29 -10.58 12.87 -47.55
CA LEU A 29 -9.76 13.34 -46.43
C LEU A 29 -8.57 12.42 -46.21
N GLN A 30 -7.36 13.00 -46.21
CA GLN A 30 -6.13 12.27 -45.91
C GLN A 30 -6.14 11.65 -44.49
N ASN A 31 -6.86 12.25 -43.56
CA ASN A 31 -6.86 11.86 -42.14
C ASN A 31 -7.69 10.59 -41.84
N LYS A 32 -8.47 10.06 -42.81
CA LYS A 32 -9.32 8.85 -42.66
C LYS A 32 -10.14 8.82 -41.36
N GLN A 33 -10.70 9.97 -40.99
CA GLN A 33 -11.52 10.14 -39.79
C GLN A 33 -12.79 9.27 -39.88
N LEU A 34 -13.17 8.63 -38.76
CA LEU A 34 -14.37 7.82 -38.66
C LEU A 34 -15.57 8.68 -38.27
N TYR A 35 -16.70 8.39 -38.91
CA TYR A 35 -17.97 9.09 -38.73
C TYR A 35 -19.14 8.12 -38.47
N ILE A 36 -20.11 8.57 -37.67
CA ILE A 36 -21.42 7.92 -37.46
C ILE A 36 -22.51 8.85 -37.99
N THR A 37 -23.56 8.28 -38.60
CA THR A 37 -24.73 9.06 -39.02
C THR A 37 -25.54 9.52 -37.81
N VAL A 38 -26.05 10.75 -37.81
CA VAL A 38 -26.92 11.26 -36.76
C VAL A 38 -28.38 11.04 -37.19
N PRO A 39 -29.18 10.24 -36.45
CA PRO A 39 -30.60 10.06 -36.77
C PRO A 39 -31.39 11.36 -36.53
N ASP A 40 -32.54 11.49 -37.20
CA ASP A 40 -33.56 12.52 -36.97
C ASP A 40 -33.20 13.99 -37.29
N ILE A 41 -32.18 14.23 -38.11
CA ILE A 41 -31.87 15.57 -38.63
C ILE A 41 -32.40 15.71 -40.07
N ALA A 42 -33.04 16.84 -40.36
CA ALA A 42 -33.53 17.17 -41.70
C ALA A 42 -32.40 17.05 -42.74
N LEU A 43 -32.69 16.39 -43.87
CA LEU A 43 -31.75 16.22 -44.96
C LEU A 43 -31.40 17.58 -45.56
N LEU A 44 -30.14 18.01 -45.42
CA LEU A 44 -29.69 19.25 -46.03
C LEU A 44 -29.51 19.05 -47.54
N LYS A 45 -29.92 20.06 -48.31
CA LYS A 45 -29.73 20.15 -49.76
C LYS A 45 -28.54 21.05 -50.06
N ARG A 46 -27.62 20.53 -50.87
CA ARG A 46 -26.33 21.17 -51.16
C ARG A 46 -26.44 22.56 -51.82
N THR A 47 -27.49 22.78 -52.60
CA THR A 47 -27.74 23.99 -53.40
C THR A 47 -28.54 25.06 -52.68
N SER A 48 -29.41 24.69 -51.73
CA SER A 48 -30.28 25.65 -51.04
C SER A 48 -29.80 26.02 -49.64
N ASP A 49 -29.04 25.14 -48.97
CA ASP A 49 -28.63 25.36 -47.59
C ASP A 49 -27.29 26.09 -47.48
N LEU A 50 -27.25 27.08 -46.58
CA LEU A 50 -26.10 27.95 -46.36
C LEU A 50 -24.95 27.20 -45.69
N TRP A 51 -23.73 27.50 -46.10
CA TRP A 51 -22.53 26.99 -45.45
C TRP A 51 -22.42 27.56 -44.03
N MET A 52 -22.59 26.69 -43.01
CA MET A 52 -22.75 27.13 -41.62
C MET A 52 -21.43 27.40 -40.87
N HIS A 53 -20.28 26.99 -41.40
CA HIS A 53 -18.98 27.17 -40.75
C HIS A 53 -18.26 28.42 -41.29
N LYS A 54 -18.44 29.56 -40.61
CA LYS A 54 -17.89 30.87 -40.98
C LYS A 54 -16.41 30.84 -41.42
N THR A 55 -16.15 31.17 -42.68
CA THR A 55 -14.86 31.72 -43.13
C THR A 55 -15.08 32.90 -44.06
N LYS A 56 -14.24 33.94 -43.91
CA LYS A 56 -14.27 35.26 -44.56
C LYS A 56 -14.00 35.22 -46.09
N SER A 57 -14.78 34.47 -46.85
CA SER A 57 -14.70 34.43 -48.32
C SER A 57 -16.06 34.79 -48.92
N GLU A 58 -16.16 35.89 -49.67
CA GLU A 58 -17.40 36.33 -50.32
C GLU A 58 -17.92 35.34 -51.39
N THR A 59 -17.06 34.41 -51.81
CA THR A 59 -17.31 33.43 -52.87
C THR A 59 -17.93 32.11 -52.42
N ILE A 60 -17.95 31.78 -51.13
CA ILE A 60 -18.46 30.50 -50.63
C ILE A 60 -19.74 30.75 -49.82
N LYS A 61 -20.91 30.48 -50.41
CA LYS A 61 -22.22 30.76 -49.78
C LYS A 61 -22.97 29.48 -49.42
N THR A 62 -22.85 28.45 -50.24
CA THR A 62 -23.54 27.17 -50.10
C THR A 62 -22.55 26.02 -49.85
N TYR A 63 -23.05 24.86 -49.41
CA TYR A 63 -22.22 23.65 -49.34
C TYR A 63 -21.67 23.24 -50.72
N ALA A 64 -22.37 23.55 -51.81
CA ALA A 64 -21.90 23.28 -53.18
C ALA A 64 -20.62 24.08 -53.47
N ASP A 65 -20.61 25.38 -53.19
CA ASP A 65 -19.47 26.26 -53.40
C ASP A 65 -18.25 25.78 -52.59
N TYR A 66 -18.47 25.30 -51.36
CA TYR A 66 -17.41 24.80 -50.49
C TYR A 66 -16.72 23.55 -51.06
N PHE A 67 -17.49 22.52 -51.45
CA PHE A 67 -16.92 21.28 -51.97
C PHE A 67 -16.33 21.45 -53.38
N GLU A 68 -16.92 22.29 -54.24
CA GLU A 68 -16.35 22.62 -55.57
C GLU A 68 -15.01 23.36 -55.43
N HIS A 69 -14.89 24.28 -54.45
CA HIS A 69 -13.63 24.97 -54.17
C HIS A 69 -12.59 24.03 -53.51
N LYS A 70 -13.01 23.16 -52.59
CA LYS A 70 -12.09 22.28 -51.84
C LYS A 70 -11.66 21.04 -52.63
N LEU A 71 -12.50 20.55 -53.55
CA LEU A 71 -12.31 19.33 -54.34
C LEU A 71 -12.58 19.60 -55.83
N PRO A 72 -11.76 20.42 -56.51
CA PRO A 72 -12.02 20.85 -57.89
C PRO A 72 -12.02 19.70 -58.93
N ASN A 73 -11.44 18.56 -58.58
CA ASN A 73 -11.26 17.41 -59.49
C ASN A 73 -12.26 16.27 -59.23
N VAL A 74 -13.26 16.45 -58.37
CA VAL A 74 -14.26 15.43 -58.06
C VAL A 74 -15.62 15.87 -58.59
N SER A 75 -16.18 15.13 -59.55
CA SER A 75 -17.53 15.39 -60.05
C SER A 75 -18.56 14.91 -59.03
N ILE A 76 -19.30 15.84 -58.43
CA ILE A 76 -20.32 15.55 -57.41
C ILE A 76 -21.64 16.18 -57.85
N HIS A 77 -22.71 15.39 -57.92
CA HIS A 77 -24.03 15.84 -58.36
C HIS A 77 -24.55 17.04 -57.53
N ARG A 78 -25.04 18.08 -58.23
CA ARG A 78 -25.39 19.37 -57.59
C ARG A 78 -26.58 19.30 -56.64
N ASP A 79 -27.56 18.44 -56.92
CA ASP A 79 -28.80 18.32 -56.12
C ASP A 79 -28.77 17.20 -55.07
N SER A 80 -27.60 16.66 -54.76
CA SER A 80 -27.48 15.54 -53.84
C SER A 80 -27.78 15.91 -52.39
N LEU A 81 -28.40 14.96 -51.69
CA LEU A 81 -28.68 15.06 -50.27
C LEU A 81 -27.39 14.90 -49.46
N MET A 82 -27.28 15.69 -48.39
CA MET A 82 -26.16 15.66 -47.48
C MET A 82 -26.49 14.77 -46.27
N ALA A 83 -25.53 13.92 -45.89
CA ALA A 83 -25.60 13.17 -44.65
C ALA A 83 -25.04 14.01 -43.50
N THR A 84 -25.77 14.06 -42.39
CA THR A 84 -25.29 14.67 -41.15
C THR A 84 -24.52 13.65 -40.34
N MET A 85 -23.23 13.92 -40.14
CA MET A 85 -22.26 12.99 -39.59
C MET A 85 -21.67 13.52 -38.29
N ARG A 86 -21.41 12.64 -37.34
CA ARG A 86 -20.67 12.95 -36.11
C ARG A 86 -19.30 12.30 -36.17
N ALA A 87 -18.25 13.10 -36.01
CA ALA A 87 -16.90 12.57 -35.93
C ALA A 87 -16.73 11.77 -34.63
N ILE A 88 -16.21 10.54 -34.72
CA ILE A 88 -15.83 9.80 -33.51
C ILE A 88 -14.52 10.39 -32.98
N SER A 89 -14.62 11.14 -31.90
CA SER A 89 -13.46 11.45 -31.07
C SER A 89 -13.08 10.19 -30.30
N ASN A 90 -11.84 9.73 -30.47
CA ASN A 90 -11.38 8.52 -29.80
C ASN A 90 -11.14 8.84 -28.32
N PRO A 91 -11.91 8.28 -27.38
CA PRO A 91 -11.74 8.61 -25.99
C PRO A 91 -10.42 7.98 -25.49
N ARG A 92 -9.68 8.71 -24.66
CA ARG A 92 -8.34 8.35 -24.14
C ARG A 92 -8.42 7.20 -23.12
N ILE A 93 -9.14 6.12 -23.42
CA ILE A 93 -9.58 5.15 -22.42
C ILE A 93 -8.63 3.96 -22.42
N ASN A 94 -7.89 3.81 -21.33
CA ASN A 94 -7.44 2.49 -20.90
C ASN A 94 -8.59 1.84 -20.12
N TYR A 95 -9.19 0.80 -20.71
CA TYR A 95 -10.38 0.12 -20.15
C TYR A 95 -10.08 -0.76 -18.93
N LEU A 96 -8.81 -0.84 -18.50
CA LEU A 96 -8.42 -1.49 -17.24
C LEU A 96 -8.69 -0.61 -16.01
N HIS A 97 -8.71 0.72 -16.18
CA HIS A 97 -9.01 1.65 -15.09
C HIS A 97 -10.52 1.92 -15.04
N GLN A 98 -11.08 2.06 -13.83
CA GLN A 98 -12.46 2.53 -13.70
C GLN A 98 -12.59 3.91 -14.35
N ILE A 99 -13.66 4.08 -15.12
CA ILE A 99 -14.19 5.40 -15.42
C ILE A 99 -14.59 5.98 -14.05
N PRO A 100 -14.13 7.17 -13.66
CA PRO A 100 -14.60 7.79 -12.43
C PRO A 100 -16.13 7.75 -12.44
N THR A 101 -16.73 7.27 -11.35
CA THR A 101 -18.18 7.37 -11.14
C THR A 101 -18.60 8.81 -11.40
N GLU A 102 -19.73 8.99 -12.08
CA GLU A 102 -20.21 10.22 -12.70
C GLU A 102 -20.30 11.46 -11.79
N ASN A 103 -20.03 11.32 -10.48
CA ASN A 103 -20.10 12.39 -9.49
C ASN A 103 -18.80 13.21 -9.33
N LYS A 104 -17.70 12.85 -9.99
CA LYS A 104 -16.52 13.73 -10.17
C LYS A 104 -16.29 14.01 -11.65
N ALA A 105 -17.34 14.47 -12.33
CA ALA A 105 -17.16 15.36 -13.46
C ALA A 105 -16.44 16.62 -12.96
N ASN A 106 -15.10 16.57 -12.94
CA ASN A 106 -14.30 17.76 -13.15
C ASN A 106 -14.92 18.44 -14.37
N LYS A 107 -15.49 19.64 -14.18
CA LYS A 107 -16.03 20.51 -15.24
C LYS A 107 -15.04 20.85 -16.37
N ASN A 108 -13.85 20.23 -16.39
CA ASN A 108 -12.79 20.43 -17.37
C ASN A 108 -12.37 19.17 -18.13
N SER A 109 -13.13 18.07 -18.09
CA SER A 109 -12.90 16.97 -19.03
C SER A 109 -14.19 16.28 -19.46
N THR A 110 -14.46 16.35 -20.76
CA THR A 110 -15.37 15.52 -21.56
C THR A 110 -16.89 15.79 -21.52
N THR A 111 -17.29 17.06 -21.47
CA THR A 111 -18.58 17.50 -22.05
C THR A 111 -18.48 18.74 -22.96
N ASP A 112 -17.36 19.46 -22.96
CA ASP A 112 -17.22 20.72 -23.71
C ASP A 112 -16.28 20.65 -24.94
N LEU A 113 -16.11 19.47 -25.53
CA LEU A 113 -15.68 19.38 -26.94
C LEU A 113 -16.95 19.29 -27.77
N ILE A 114 -17.45 20.47 -28.15
CA ILE A 114 -18.55 20.72 -29.07
C ILE A 114 -18.72 19.55 -30.04
N ASP A 115 -19.85 18.87 -29.90
CA ASP A 115 -20.36 17.82 -30.78
C ASP A 115 -20.69 18.46 -32.15
N GLN A 116 -19.66 18.85 -32.92
CA GLN A 116 -19.84 19.46 -34.22
C GLN A 116 -20.26 18.39 -35.21
N SER A 117 -21.57 18.35 -35.50
CA SER A 117 -22.09 17.65 -36.66
C SER A 117 -21.46 18.25 -37.93
N VAL A 118 -20.90 17.39 -38.77
CA VAL A 118 -20.32 17.75 -40.06
C VAL A 118 -21.21 17.18 -41.16
N HIS A 119 -21.40 17.93 -42.24
CA HIS A 119 -22.25 17.51 -43.35
C HIS A 119 -21.39 17.09 -44.55
N TYR A 120 -21.63 15.89 -45.08
CA TYR A 120 -20.95 15.36 -46.27
C TYR A 120 -21.94 14.92 -47.36
N PRO A 121 -21.62 15.12 -48.65
CA PRO A 121 -22.34 14.46 -49.73
C PRO A 121 -22.23 12.95 -49.59
N ILE A 122 -23.34 12.23 -49.80
CA ILE A 122 -23.40 10.78 -49.63
C ILE A 122 -22.42 10.07 -50.57
N GLU A 123 -22.19 10.61 -51.79
CA GLU A 123 -21.28 9.98 -52.76
C GLU A 123 -19.80 10.05 -52.33
N LEU A 124 -19.46 10.92 -51.38
CA LEU A 124 -18.12 11.02 -50.82
C LEU A 124 -17.90 10.11 -49.61
N LEU A 125 -18.95 9.42 -49.15
CA LEU A 125 -18.93 8.53 -47.99
C LEU A 125 -18.76 7.08 -48.45
N HIS A 126 -17.78 6.42 -47.85
CA HIS A 126 -17.59 4.98 -47.96
C HIS A 126 -17.84 4.31 -46.63
N TYR A 127 -18.30 3.05 -46.66
CA TYR A 127 -18.32 2.22 -45.48
C TYR A 127 -16.90 2.07 -44.95
N ALA A 128 -16.73 2.30 -43.65
CA ALA A 128 -15.52 1.95 -42.97
C ALA A 128 -15.35 0.41 -43.00
N PRO A 129 -14.10 -0.08 -42.96
CA PRO A 129 -13.82 -1.52 -42.96
C PRO A 129 -14.41 -2.26 -41.74
N VAL A 130 -14.86 -1.54 -40.72
CA VAL A 130 -15.40 -2.05 -39.45
C VAL A 130 -16.70 -1.33 -39.11
N ASN A 131 -17.66 -2.00 -38.48
CA ASN A 131 -18.86 -1.36 -37.95
C ASN A 131 -18.65 -0.84 -36.52
N GLN A 132 -19.68 -0.27 -35.90
CA GLN A 132 -19.57 0.29 -34.56
C GLN A 132 -19.29 -0.79 -33.49
N ALA A 133 -19.84 -2.00 -33.64
CA ALA A 133 -19.61 -3.11 -32.71
C ALA A 133 -18.16 -3.64 -32.80
N ASP A 134 -17.66 -3.81 -34.02
CA ASP A 134 -16.27 -4.19 -34.31
C ASP A 134 -15.30 -3.15 -33.75
N LEU A 135 -15.59 -1.84 -33.94
CA LEU A 135 -14.77 -0.75 -33.41
C LEU A 135 -14.74 -0.77 -31.88
N LYS A 136 -15.89 -1.01 -31.22
CA LYS A 136 -15.96 -1.16 -29.75
C LYS A 136 -15.09 -2.32 -29.26
N LEU A 137 -15.04 -3.44 -29.98
CA LEU A 137 -14.17 -4.56 -29.64
C LEU A 137 -12.69 -4.22 -29.84
N LEU A 138 -12.35 -3.63 -30.98
CA LEU A 138 -10.97 -3.25 -31.33
C LEU A 138 -10.36 -2.25 -30.34
N TYR A 139 -11.15 -1.33 -29.79
CA TYR A 139 -10.66 -0.39 -28.77
C TYR A 139 -10.36 -1.05 -27.42
N LYS A 140 -10.96 -2.20 -27.11
CA LYS A 140 -10.66 -2.95 -25.88
C LYS A 140 -9.41 -3.83 -26.02
N LEU A 141 -9.03 -4.18 -27.25
CA LEU A 141 -7.95 -5.13 -27.52
C LEU A 141 -6.59 -4.72 -26.91
N PRO A 142 -6.13 -3.44 -26.96
CA PRO A 142 -4.90 -3.03 -26.30
C PRO A 142 -4.91 -3.31 -24.79
N SER A 143 -6.00 -2.96 -24.09
CA SER A 143 -6.19 -3.25 -22.66
C SER A 143 -6.17 -4.75 -22.36
N ILE A 144 -6.80 -5.57 -23.20
CA ILE A 144 -6.78 -7.03 -23.06
C ILE A 144 -5.36 -7.57 -23.25
N LEU A 145 -4.64 -7.14 -24.29
CA LEU A 145 -3.28 -7.59 -24.57
C LEU A 145 -2.29 -7.18 -23.47
N VAL A 146 -2.45 -5.98 -22.91
CA VAL A 146 -1.71 -5.54 -21.72
C VAL A 146 -1.91 -6.53 -20.58
N ARG A 147 -3.17 -6.84 -20.23
CA ARG A 147 -3.46 -7.75 -19.11
C ARG A 147 -2.97 -9.16 -19.37
N LEU A 148 -3.11 -9.67 -20.59
CA LEU A 148 -2.56 -10.97 -20.98
C LEU A 148 -1.03 -11.01 -20.86
N THR A 149 -0.36 -9.94 -21.26
CA THR A 149 1.11 -9.85 -21.13
C THR A 149 1.52 -9.83 -19.66
N GLN A 150 0.82 -9.07 -18.81
CA GLN A 150 1.05 -9.04 -17.37
C GLN A 150 0.87 -10.43 -16.73
N LEU A 151 -0.24 -11.11 -17.04
CA LEU A 151 -0.52 -12.46 -16.56
C LEU A 151 0.50 -13.48 -17.06
N TYR A 152 0.97 -13.37 -18.30
CA TYR A 152 2.05 -14.21 -18.82
C TYR A 152 3.31 -14.07 -17.98
N TRP A 153 3.74 -12.84 -17.66
CA TRP A 153 4.91 -12.61 -16.82
C TRP A 153 4.72 -13.14 -15.40
N ILE A 154 3.52 -13.04 -14.84
CA ILE A 154 3.20 -13.64 -13.54
C ILE A 154 3.31 -15.16 -13.60
N GLU A 155 2.81 -15.79 -14.66
CA GLU A 155 2.99 -17.24 -14.82
C GLU A 155 4.46 -17.61 -14.98
N GLN A 156 5.26 -16.81 -15.69
CA GLN A 156 6.72 -17.02 -15.74
C GLN A 156 7.36 -16.93 -14.35
N LEU A 157 6.96 -15.93 -13.55
CA LEU A 157 7.38 -15.81 -12.15
C LEU A 157 6.96 -17.07 -11.35
N ARG A 158 5.72 -17.55 -11.56
CA ARG A 158 5.23 -18.75 -10.88
C ARG A 158 5.97 -20.01 -11.29
N MET A 159 6.33 -20.13 -12.57
CA MET A 159 7.05 -21.27 -13.15
C MET A 159 8.55 -21.28 -12.88
N THR A 160 9.13 -20.15 -12.48
CA THR A 160 10.52 -20.08 -11.97
C THR A 160 10.73 -21.02 -10.75
N ARG A 161 9.64 -21.61 -10.23
CA ARG A 161 9.51 -22.55 -9.12
C ARG A 161 10.21 -23.90 -9.22
N GLN A 162 10.70 -24.43 -10.35
CA GLN A 162 11.59 -25.61 -10.25
C GLN A 162 12.85 -25.33 -9.39
N ALA A 163 13.15 -24.06 -9.09
CA ALA A 163 14.21 -23.62 -8.17
C ALA A 163 13.74 -23.09 -6.78
N LEU A 164 12.44 -23.04 -6.47
CA LEU A 164 11.91 -22.50 -5.19
C LEU A 164 11.62 -23.57 -4.13
N LEU A 165 11.70 -24.85 -4.49
CA LEU A 165 11.60 -25.99 -3.57
C LEU A 165 12.62 -27.08 -3.95
N PRO A 166 13.89 -26.97 -3.53
CA PRO A 166 14.65 -28.15 -3.20
C PRO A 166 15.02 -28.05 -1.72
N LEU A 167 14.34 -28.84 -0.89
CA LEU A 167 14.87 -29.42 0.36
C LEU A 167 13.80 -30.38 0.90
N THR A 168 13.63 -31.48 0.18
CA THR A 168 13.33 -32.77 0.81
C THR A 168 14.52 -33.15 1.69
N SER A 169 14.53 -32.72 2.96
CA SER A 169 15.22 -33.37 4.10
C SER A 169 15.36 -32.44 5.31
N LEU A 170 14.25 -31.91 5.82
CA LEU A 170 14.15 -31.61 7.25
C LEU A 170 12.88 -32.31 7.69
N THR A 171 13.05 -33.55 8.12
CA THR A 171 12.00 -34.45 8.58
C THR A 171 11.30 -33.84 9.78
N TYR A 172 10.10 -33.34 9.56
CA TYR A 172 9.06 -33.24 10.58
C TYR A 172 7.97 -34.25 10.18
N ASP A 173 7.53 -35.04 11.15
CA ASP A 173 6.82 -36.32 11.03
C ASP A 173 5.62 -36.30 10.04
N PRO A 174 5.63 -37.11 8.97
CA PRO A 174 4.58 -37.17 7.96
C PRO A 174 3.41 -38.11 8.28
N SER A 175 3.27 -38.59 9.52
CA SER A 175 2.23 -39.59 9.84
C SER A 175 0.79 -39.06 9.93
N ASN A 176 0.50 -37.78 9.61
CA ASN A 176 -0.87 -37.27 9.82
C ASN A 176 -1.49 -36.32 8.77
N ILE A 177 -1.07 -36.36 7.50
CA ILE A 177 -1.85 -35.72 6.42
C ILE A 177 -1.85 -36.59 5.16
N GLN A 178 -2.78 -37.54 5.09
CA GLN A 178 -3.32 -37.96 3.79
C GLN A 178 -4.23 -36.83 3.28
N ASN A 179 -4.04 -36.46 2.01
CA ASN A 179 -4.85 -35.54 1.19
C ASN A 179 -4.63 -34.05 1.40
N THR A 180 -3.68 -33.46 0.67
CA THR A 180 -3.95 -32.56 -0.48
C THR A 180 -2.64 -31.94 -0.98
N LEU A 181 -2.36 -32.08 -2.28
CA LEU A 181 -1.50 -31.15 -3.01
C LEU A 181 -2.25 -29.80 -3.08
N THR A 182 -2.36 -29.08 -1.97
CA THR A 182 -2.83 -27.69 -2.01
C THR A 182 -1.73 -26.85 -2.64
N ASN A 183 -2.10 -25.99 -3.58
CA ASN A 183 -1.19 -25.02 -4.20
C ASN A 183 -0.60 -24.11 -3.11
N GLU A 184 0.59 -24.43 -2.58
CA GLU A 184 1.32 -23.58 -1.62
C GLU A 184 1.84 -22.25 -2.21
N GLN A 185 1.30 -21.81 -3.35
CA GLN A 185 1.75 -20.62 -4.06
C GLN A 185 0.63 -19.60 -4.18
N PRO A 186 0.98 -18.30 -4.06
CA PRO A 186 0.05 -17.25 -4.40
C PRO A 186 -0.57 -17.42 -5.79
N SER A 187 -1.87 -17.12 -5.87
CA SER A 187 -2.59 -17.08 -7.14
C SER A 187 -2.03 -15.96 -8.04
N PRO A 188 -2.26 -16.02 -9.36
CA PRO A 188 -1.80 -14.99 -10.27
C PRO A 188 -2.30 -13.59 -9.89
N ASP A 189 -3.53 -13.48 -9.40
CA ASP A 189 -4.13 -12.19 -9.01
C ASP A 189 -3.41 -11.58 -7.79
N ILE A 190 -3.06 -12.39 -6.79
CA ILE A 190 -2.32 -11.95 -5.61
C ILE A 190 -0.91 -11.51 -6.01
N LEU A 191 -0.24 -12.25 -6.89
CA LEU A 191 1.09 -11.85 -7.40
C LEU A 191 1.02 -10.59 -8.26
N PHE A 192 -0.03 -10.44 -9.08
CA PHE A 192 -0.26 -9.22 -9.85
C PHE A 192 -0.38 -8.01 -8.93
N GLN A 193 -1.18 -8.13 -7.86
CA GLN A 193 -1.30 -7.07 -6.87
C GLN A 193 0.05 -6.77 -6.20
N ALA A 194 0.83 -7.79 -5.82
CA ALA A 194 2.13 -7.61 -5.18
C ALA A 194 3.17 -6.83 -6.03
N ILE A 195 3.11 -6.96 -7.37
CA ILE A 195 4.00 -6.23 -8.29
C ILE A 195 3.46 -4.87 -8.73
N THR A 196 2.20 -4.55 -8.38
CA THR A 196 1.49 -3.37 -8.89
C THR A 196 1.59 -2.20 -7.93
N ARG A 197 2.28 -1.13 -8.36
CA ARG A 197 2.40 0.10 -7.59
C ARG A 197 1.15 0.99 -7.72
N ARG A 198 0.85 1.75 -6.67
CA ARG A 198 -0.20 2.79 -6.70
C ARG A 198 -0.07 3.78 -7.87
N SER A 199 1.16 4.11 -8.28
CA SER A 199 1.44 5.02 -9.41
C SER A 199 0.88 4.54 -10.75
N THR A 200 0.53 3.26 -10.87
CA THR A 200 -0.07 2.69 -12.07
C THR A 200 -1.53 3.11 -12.25
N GLY A 201 -2.22 3.47 -11.16
CA GLY A 201 -3.66 3.76 -11.16
C GLY A 201 -4.55 2.52 -11.30
N GLU A 202 -4.01 1.32 -11.12
CA GLU A 202 -4.80 0.08 -10.98
C GLU A 202 -5.67 0.13 -9.70
N GLN A 203 -6.72 -0.69 -9.66
CA GLN A 203 -7.66 -0.71 -8.52
C GLN A 203 -7.04 -1.26 -7.24
N MET A 204 -6.13 -2.22 -7.40
CA MET A 204 -5.43 -2.89 -6.30
C MET A 204 -3.95 -2.57 -6.42
N ASP A 205 -3.36 -2.11 -5.32
CA ASP A 205 -1.93 -1.85 -5.22
C ASP A 205 -1.28 -2.78 -4.18
N ASN A 206 0.04 -2.72 -4.15
CA ASN A 206 0.87 -3.57 -3.31
C ASN A 206 1.01 -3.08 -1.86
N GLU A 207 0.43 -1.94 -1.46
CA GLU A 207 0.73 -1.32 -0.16
C GLU A 207 0.33 -2.20 1.02
N ASN A 208 -0.86 -2.83 0.98
CA ASN A 208 -1.30 -3.66 2.11
C ASN A 208 -0.46 -4.93 2.25
N PHE A 209 0.01 -5.50 1.13
CA PHE A 209 0.94 -6.63 1.14
C PHE A 209 2.34 -6.21 1.58
N GLU A 210 2.81 -5.03 1.16
CA GLU A 210 4.08 -4.43 1.60
C GLU A 210 4.10 -4.31 3.12
N ILE A 211 3.06 -3.71 3.72
CA ILE A 211 2.98 -3.51 5.18
C ILE A 211 2.98 -4.84 5.94
N LEU A 212 2.18 -5.81 5.48
CA LEU A 212 2.13 -7.13 6.11
C LEU A 212 3.46 -7.87 5.98
N GLY A 213 4.06 -7.85 4.79
CA GLY A 213 5.33 -8.51 4.52
C GLY A 213 6.52 -7.86 5.23
N ASP A 214 6.56 -6.54 5.36
CA ASP A 214 7.54 -5.77 6.14
C ASP A 214 7.54 -6.22 7.61
N SER A 215 6.36 -6.28 8.23
CA SER A 215 6.23 -6.71 9.63
C SER A 215 6.67 -8.19 9.84
N PHE A 216 6.33 -9.09 8.91
CA PHE A 216 6.77 -10.49 8.97
C PHE A 216 8.28 -10.65 8.68
N LEU A 217 8.83 -9.82 7.79
CA LEU A 217 10.26 -9.73 7.53
C LEU A 217 11.02 -9.28 8.78
N LYS A 218 10.53 -8.24 9.46
CA LYS A 218 11.08 -7.77 10.74
C LYS A 218 11.04 -8.89 11.79
N LEU A 219 9.91 -9.59 11.95
CA LEU A 219 9.76 -10.70 12.89
C LEU A 219 10.75 -11.84 12.65
N THR A 220 10.74 -12.42 11.44
CA THR A 220 11.55 -13.59 11.11
C THR A 220 13.06 -13.30 11.18
N VAL A 221 13.49 -12.13 10.73
CA VAL A 221 14.90 -11.69 10.87
C VAL A 221 15.26 -11.46 12.33
N SER A 222 14.40 -10.81 13.12
CA SER A 222 14.65 -10.58 14.55
C SER A 222 14.77 -11.90 15.32
N MET A 223 13.82 -12.82 15.09
CA MET A 223 13.86 -14.17 15.65
C MET A 223 15.16 -14.86 15.25
N SER A 224 15.49 -14.88 13.97
CA SER A 224 16.68 -15.57 13.51
C SER A 224 17.99 -15.00 14.08
N LEU A 225 18.10 -13.67 14.21
CA LEU A 225 19.25 -13.01 14.81
C LEU A 225 19.35 -13.26 16.32
N TYR A 226 18.20 -13.32 17.02
CA TYR A 226 18.14 -13.61 18.45
C TYR A 226 18.78 -14.96 18.77
N TYR A 227 18.47 -16.01 17.99
CA TYR A 227 19.06 -17.34 18.15
C TYR A 227 20.52 -17.41 17.68
N ARG A 228 20.88 -16.75 16.56
CA ARG A 228 22.26 -16.77 16.04
C ARG A 228 23.29 -16.04 16.88
N HIS A 229 22.85 -15.08 17.67
CA HIS A 229 23.73 -14.23 18.44
C HIS A 229 23.31 -14.19 19.92
N PRO A 230 23.45 -15.31 20.65
CA PRO A 230 23.01 -15.43 22.04
C PRO A 230 23.69 -14.42 22.98
N LEU A 231 24.91 -13.99 22.66
CA LEU A 231 25.70 -13.05 23.47
C LEU A 231 25.65 -11.61 22.96
N ALA A 232 24.90 -11.32 21.89
CA ALA A 232 24.82 -9.96 21.35
C ALA A 232 23.82 -9.10 22.15
N SER A 233 24.17 -7.83 22.35
CA SER A 233 23.26 -6.84 22.91
C SER A 233 22.12 -6.51 21.96
N ALA A 234 21.00 -6.00 22.49
CA ALA A 234 19.86 -5.55 21.72
C ALA A 234 20.22 -4.52 20.64
N GLY A 235 21.15 -3.60 20.95
CA GLY A 235 21.67 -2.63 19.99
C GLY A 235 22.40 -3.28 18.81
N SER A 236 23.27 -4.26 19.06
CA SER A 236 23.96 -5.00 18.00
C SER A 236 22.99 -5.82 17.14
N LEU A 237 21.99 -6.45 17.77
CA LEU A 237 20.93 -7.17 17.06
C LEU A 237 20.12 -6.22 16.15
N THR A 238 19.81 -5.03 16.64
CA THR A 238 19.10 -3.98 15.88
C THR A 238 19.90 -3.51 14.68
N GLU A 239 21.21 -3.27 14.83
CA GLU A 239 22.09 -2.88 13.72
C GLU A 239 22.12 -3.96 12.62
N LYS A 240 22.26 -5.24 13.01
CA LYS A 240 22.24 -6.37 12.08
C LYS A 240 20.90 -6.50 11.37
N ARG A 241 19.79 -6.34 12.10
CA ARG A 241 18.43 -6.33 11.56
C ARG A 241 18.28 -5.26 10.50
N ILE A 242 18.62 -4.00 10.82
CA ILE A 242 18.54 -2.86 9.90
C ILE A 242 19.35 -3.13 8.63
N LYS A 243 20.57 -3.66 8.74
CA LYS A 243 21.40 -3.98 7.58
C LYS A 243 20.74 -5.02 6.67
N GLN A 244 20.16 -6.07 7.25
CA GLN A 244 19.55 -7.17 6.50
C GLN A 244 18.23 -6.77 5.83
N ILE A 245 17.37 -6.00 6.51
CA ILE A 245 16.07 -5.54 5.97
C ILE A 245 16.19 -4.21 5.21
N SER A 246 17.39 -3.66 5.06
CA SER A 246 17.57 -2.38 4.36
C SER A 246 17.09 -2.45 2.90
N ASN A 247 16.50 -1.35 2.42
CA ASN A 247 16.08 -1.21 1.03
C ASN A 247 17.19 -1.54 0.03
N GLU A 248 18.45 -1.23 0.36
CA GLU A 248 19.60 -1.54 -0.49
C GLU A 248 19.85 -3.06 -0.56
N ASN A 249 19.80 -3.77 0.57
CA ASN A 249 19.97 -5.22 0.55
C ASN A 249 18.80 -5.92 -0.15
N LEU A 250 17.55 -5.53 0.14
CA LEU A 250 16.37 -6.11 -0.51
C LEU A 250 16.38 -5.87 -2.03
N TYR A 251 16.78 -4.68 -2.48
CA TYR A 251 17.01 -4.40 -3.89
C TYR A 251 18.10 -5.31 -4.48
N ARG A 252 19.23 -5.47 -3.80
CA ARG A 252 20.32 -6.35 -4.23
C ARG A 252 19.84 -7.79 -4.41
N LEU A 253 19.05 -8.32 -3.45
CA LEU A 253 18.48 -9.67 -3.54
C LEU A 253 17.51 -9.78 -4.72
N ALA A 254 16.65 -8.78 -4.94
CA ALA A 254 15.73 -8.74 -6.09
C ALA A 254 16.48 -8.80 -7.43
N VAL A 255 17.62 -8.10 -7.54
CA VAL A 255 18.47 -8.15 -8.74
C VAL A 255 19.12 -9.53 -8.91
N GLN A 256 19.67 -10.11 -7.83
CA GLN A 256 20.30 -11.44 -7.86
C GLN A 256 19.34 -12.54 -8.27
N ARG A 257 18.06 -12.42 -7.90
CA ARG A 257 16.98 -13.36 -8.27
C ARG A 257 16.27 -13.00 -9.57
N GLN A 258 16.79 -12.03 -10.33
CA GLN A 258 16.23 -11.56 -11.60
C GLN A 258 14.78 -11.05 -11.52
N LEU A 259 14.32 -10.66 -10.33
CA LEU A 259 12.94 -10.25 -10.08
C LEU A 259 12.63 -8.82 -10.58
N LYS A 260 13.66 -8.05 -10.91
CA LYS A 260 13.54 -6.65 -11.36
C LYS A 260 12.64 -6.46 -12.59
N HIS A 261 12.49 -7.47 -13.44
CA HIS A 261 11.73 -7.37 -14.68
C HIS A 261 10.21 -7.48 -14.45
N PHE A 262 9.78 -7.99 -13.28
CA PHE A 262 8.37 -8.18 -12.95
C PHE A 262 7.72 -6.96 -12.30
N LEU A 263 8.49 -5.99 -11.80
CA LEU A 263 7.94 -4.81 -11.17
C LEU A 263 7.10 -3.98 -12.16
N TYR A 264 5.91 -3.56 -11.74
CA TYR A 264 5.00 -2.75 -12.54
C TYR A 264 4.76 -1.38 -11.88
N VAL A 265 5.37 -0.34 -12.45
CA VAL A 265 5.38 1.03 -11.87
C VAL A 265 4.62 2.04 -12.70
N ASN A 266 4.64 1.88 -14.02
CA ASN A 266 4.16 2.89 -14.95
C ASN A 266 2.68 2.71 -15.26
N LYS A 267 1.92 3.81 -15.19
CA LYS A 267 0.58 3.87 -15.78
C LYS A 267 0.69 3.67 -17.29
N ILE A 268 -0.10 2.75 -17.83
CA ILE A 268 -0.12 2.49 -19.28
C ILE A 268 -0.93 3.57 -19.98
N VAL A 269 -0.30 4.18 -20.99
CA VAL A 269 -0.87 5.21 -21.85
C VAL A 269 -0.74 4.73 -23.29
N PHE A 270 -1.89 4.54 -23.95
CA PHE A 270 -1.93 3.99 -25.31
C PHE A 270 -1.70 5.03 -26.42
N ARG A 271 -1.92 6.32 -26.16
CA ARG A 271 -1.89 7.38 -27.20
C ARG A 271 -1.37 8.71 -26.65
N GLY A 272 -0.79 9.52 -27.53
CA GLY A 272 -0.28 10.86 -27.22
C GLY A 272 1.25 10.91 -27.11
N LYS A 273 1.76 12.08 -26.71
CA LYS A 273 3.22 12.31 -26.54
C LYS A 273 3.83 11.42 -25.44
N ASP A 274 2.99 10.96 -24.51
CA ASP A 274 3.37 10.15 -23.36
C ASP A 274 3.01 8.65 -23.54
N ALA A 275 2.65 8.23 -24.76
CA ALA A 275 2.35 6.83 -25.03
C ALA A 275 3.57 5.95 -24.73
N ASN A 276 3.37 4.88 -23.97
CA ASN A 276 4.44 4.06 -23.42
C ASN A 276 4.24 2.55 -23.64
N TRP A 277 3.15 2.13 -24.29
CA TRP A 277 2.90 0.72 -24.62
C TRP A 277 3.01 0.45 -26.11
N LEU A 278 3.55 -0.72 -26.45
CA LEU A 278 3.59 -1.25 -27.82
C LEU A 278 2.89 -2.62 -27.87
N PRO A 279 2.18 -2.91 -28.97
CA PRO A 279 1.66 -4.25 -29.20
C PRO A 279 2.79 -5.29 -29.28
N PRO A 280 2.58 -6.52 -28.77
CA PRO A 280 3.51 -7.61 -28.99
C PRO A 280 3.85 -7.81 -30.47
N GLY A 281 5.15 -7.96 -30.79
CA GLY A 281 5.63 -8.12 -32.16
C GLY A 281 5.78 -6.82 -32.96
N TYR A 282 5.46 -5.66 -32.38
CA TYR A 282 5.70 -4.37 -33.02
C TYR A 282 7.17 -3.96 -32.88
N VAL A 283 7.88 -3.82 -34.01
CA VAL A 283 9.28 -3.41 -34.05
C VAL A 283 9.37 -1.92 -34.35
N ILE A 284 10.08 -1.17 -33.50
CA ILE A 284 10.43 0.23 -33.77
C ILE A 284 11.77 0.24 -34.49
N ASP A 285 11.83 0.95 -35.60
CA ASP A 285 13.08 1.21 -36.32
C ASP A 285 14.03 2.04 -35.42
N GLU A 286 15.18 1.47 -35.04
CA GLU A 286 16.07 1.98 -33.99
C GLU A 286 16.65 3.38 -34.27
N ALA A 287 16.49 3.89 -35.50
CA ALA A 287 16.90 5.23 -35.90
C ALA A 287 16.19 6.36 -35.09
N ASN A 288 15.03 6.09 -34.47
CA ASN A 288 14.32 7.03 -33.60
C ASN A 288 14.60 6.75 -32.09
N SER A 289 15.79 7.14 -31.64
CA SER A 289 16.38 6.84 -30.32
C SER A 289 15.56 7.22 -29.07
N THR A 290 14.54 8.07 -29.20
CA THR A 290 13.72 8.56 -28.08
C THR A 290 12.48 7.72 -27.83
N LEU A 291 11.88 7.12 -28.87
CA LEU A 291 10.67 6.31 -28.74
C LEU A 291 11.02 4.92 -28.17
N GLY A 292 12.05 4.26 -28.70
CA GLY A 292 12.50 2.93 -28.23
C GLY A 292 12.91 2.89 -26.76
N LYS A 293 13.48 3.97 -26.22
CA LYS A 293 13.84 4.09 -24.79
C LYS A 293 12.63 4.20 -23.87
N ARG A 294 11.52 4.81 -24.33
CA ARG A 294 10.29 4.98 -23.54
C ARG A 294 9.49 3.69 -23.39
N HIS A 295 9.62 2.78 -24.35
CA HIS A 295 8.88 1.52 -24.40
C HIS A 295 9.62 0.34 -23.73
N SER A 296 10.93 0.43 -23.54
CA SER A 296 11.76 -0.69 -23.10
C SER A 296 12.13 -0.68 -21.61
N HIS A 297 12.07 0.48 -20.92
CA HIS A 297 12.58 0.61 -19.55
C HIS A 297 11.56 1.23 -18.60
N GLN A 298 11.12 0.46 -17.61
CA GLN A 298 10.45 1.01 -16.44
C GLN A 298 11.49 1.62 -15.51
N ASN A 299 11.59 2.95 -15.48
CA ASN A 299 12.48 3.66 -14.56
C ASN A 299 11.89 3.65 -13.15
N ALA A 300 12.14 2.57 -12.41
CA ALA A 300 11.73 2.42 -11.01
C ALA A 300 12.85 2.83 -10.05
N LYS A 301 12.50 3.52 -8.96
CA LYS A 301 13.44 3.79 -7.87
C LYS A 301 13.78 2.48 -7.14
N ARG A 302 14.99 2.37 -6.57
CA ARG A 302 15.42 1.20 -5.76
C ARG A 302 14.40 0.82 -4.69
N LYS A 303 13.81 1.82 -4.01
CA LYS A 303 12.77 1.61 -3.00
C LYS A 303 11.59 0.80 -3.54
N ALA A 304 11.13 1.04 -4.78
CA ALA A 304 9.99 0.32 -5.33
C ALA A 304 10.23 -1.20 -5.48
N PHE A 305 11.49 -1.63 -5.63
CA PHE A 305 11.83 -3.05 -5.63
C PHE A 305 11.90 -3.64 -4.23
N SER A 306 12.32 -2.86 -3.22
CA SER A 306 12.24 -3.26 -1.81
C SER A 306 10.79 -3.50 -1.41
N ASP A 307 9.95 -2.50 -1.68
CA ASP A 307 8.50 -2.53 -1.44
C ASP A 307 7.84 -3.75 -2.13
N MET A 308 8.33 -4.14 -3.33
CA MET A 308 7.87 -5.34 -4.04
C MET A 308 8.31 -6.64 -3.38
N ILE A 309 9.53 -6.73 -2.83
CA ILE A 309 9.98 -7.92 -2.10
C ILE A 309 9.16 -8.11 -0.83
N GLU A 310 8.91 -7.03 -0.08
CA GLU A 310 8.02 -7.02 1.07
C GLU A 310 6.61 -7.45 0.66
N ALA A 311 6.07 -6.89 -0.42
CA ALA A 311 4.76 -7.30 -0.94
C ALA A 311 4.70 -8.77 -1.37
N PHE A 312 5.79 -9.34 -1.93
CA PHE A 312 5.84 -10.78 -2.19
C PHE A 312 5.80 -11.59 -0.90
N ILE A 313 6.54 -11.20 0.14
CA ILE A 313 6.49 -11.87 1.44
C ILE A 313 5.05 -11.83 1.99
N GLY A 314 4.38 -10.68 1.92
CA GLY A 314 2.97 -10.54 2.31
C GLY A 314 2.02 -11.43 1.49
N ALA A 315 2.22 -11.50 0.17
CA ALA A 315 1.46 -12.37 -0.72
C ALA A 315 1.60 -13.86 -0.37
N PHE A 316 2.83 -14.32 -0.09
CA PHE A 316 3.09 -15.68 0.37
C PHE A 316 2.44 -15.95 1.73
N LEU A 317 2.47 -14.97 2.64
CA LEU A 317 1.87 -15.11 3.96
C LEU A 317 0.36 -15.33 3.93
N ILE A 318 -0.33 -14.67 2.99
CA ILE A 318 -1.79 -14.79 2.84
C ILE A 318 -2.18 -16.07 2.11
N SER A 319 -1.32 -16.50 1.17
CA SER A 319 -1.64 -17.63 0.28
C SER A 319 -1.11 -18.98 0.80
N SER A 320 -0.23 -18.98 1.79
CA SER A 320 0.49 -20.17 2.27
C SER A 320 0.75 -20.09 3.77
N ASN A 321 1.44 -21.09 4.32
CA ASN A 321 1.80 -21.13 5.75
C ASN A 321 3.13 -20.37 6.02
N TYR A 322 3.43 -20.14 7.30
CA TYR A 322 4.68 -19.48 7.73
C TYR A 322 5.92 -20.20 7.22
N THR A 323 5.92 -21.54 7.22
CA THR A 323 7.06 -22.35 6.76
C THR A 323 7.38 -22.10 5.28
N THR A 324 6.37 -22.10 4.42
CA THR A 324 6.55 -21.83 2.98
C THR A 324 7.02 -20.40 2.74
N THR A 325 6.49 -19.43 3.51
CA THR A 325 6.95 -18.04 3.44
C THR A 325 8.40 -17.89 3.88
N ILE A 326 8.82 -18.54 4.97
CA ILE A 326 10.22 -18.56 5.44
C ILE A 326 11.13 -19.24 4.42
N LYS A 327 10.71 -20.33 3.79
CA LYS A 327 11.46 -20.98 2.69
C LYS A 327 11.65 -20.03 1.51
N PHE A 328 10.62 -19.29 1.12
CA PHE A 328 10.72 -18.26 0.09
C PHE A 328 11.72 -17.16 0.47
N MET A 329 11.68 -16.68 1.71
CA MET A 329 12.63 -15.67 2.23
C MET A 329 14.07 -16.20 2.28
N TYR A 330 14.26 -17.45 2.69
CA TYR A 330 15.56 -18.12 2.63
C TYR A 330 16.07 -18.24 1.19
N TRP A 331 15.19 -18.64 0.25
CA TRP A 331 15.52 -18.66 -1.18
C TRP A 331 15.88 -17.27 -1.71
N LEU A 332 15.22 -16.19 -1.26
CA LEU A 332 15.62 -14.83 -1.63
C LEU A 332 17.05 -14.51 -1.20
N GLY A 333 17.59 -15.21 -0.20
CA GLY A 333 18.91 -15.00 0.38
C GLY A 333 18.87 -14.26 1.72
N LEU A 334 17.71 -14.23 2.38
CA LEU A 334 17.58 -13.70 3.73
C LEU A 334 17.99 -14.75 4.75
N ASP A 335 18.70 -14.29 5.77
CA ASP A 335 19.18 -15.09 6.90
C ASP A 335 18.05 -15.26 7.94
N VAL A 336 17.05 -16.10 7.64
CA VAL A 336 15.79 -16.25 8.41
C VAL A 336 15.60 -17.61 9.09
N ILE A 337 16.47 -18.58 8.81
CA ILE A 337 16.45 -19.91 9.45
C ILE A 337 17.64 -20.00 10.40
N PRO A 338 17.45 -20.11 11.73
CA PRO A 338 18.54 -20.14 12.70
C PRO A 338 19.25 -21.50 12.70
N VAL A 339 19.98 -21.79 11.62
CA VAL A 339 20.86 -22.96 11.48
C VAL A 339 22.30 -22.61 11.87
N SER A 340 22.95 -23.53 12.56
CA SER A 340 24.38 -23.48 12.89
C SER A 340 25.24 -23.64 11.65
N LYS A 341 26.55 -23.38 11.77
CA LYS A 341 27.51 -23.64 10.69
C LYS A 341 27.53 -25.10 10.22
N GLN A 342 27.04 -26.02 11.04
CA GLN A 342 26.95 -27.46 10.77
C GLN A 342 25.58 -27.87 10.21
N GLY A 343 24.64 -26.93 10.03
CA GLY A 343 23.31 -27.20 9.47
C GLY A 343 22.26 -27.64 10.49
N ASN A 344 22.57 -27.67 11.79
CA ASN A 344 21.61 -28.01 12.85
C ASN A 344 20.85 -26.76 13.31
N LEU A 345 19.57 -26.90 13.67
CA LEU A 345 18.82 -25.82 14.31
C LEU A 345 19.51 -25.38 15.60
N MET A 346 19.59 -24.07 15.81
CA MET A 346 20.18 -23.49 17.01
C MET A 346 19.26 -23.65 18.21
N GLU A 347 19.88 -23.86 19.38
CA GLU A 347 19.19 -23.90 20.66
C GLU A 347 18.79 -22.50 21.11
N LEU A 348 17.75 -22.45 21.95
CA LEU A 348 17.23 -21.21 22.50
C LEU A 348 18.26 -20.58 23.47
N PRO A 349 18.63 -19.30 23.29
CA PRO A 349 19.53 -18.61 24.21
C PRO A 349 18.94 -18.54 25.63
N SER A 350 19.76 -18.85 26.64
CA SER A 350 19.37 -18.68 28.04
C SER A 350 19.20 -17.20 28.41
N VAL A 351 18.22 -16.92 29.27
CA VAL A 351 18.01 -15.61 29.91
C VAL A 351 18.68 -15.50 31.29
N LEU A 352 19.25 -16.60 31.79
CA LEU A 352 19.93 -16.64 33.07
C LEU A 352 21.28 -15.94 32.98
N ARG A 353 21.66 -15.24 34.06
CA ARG A 353 23.00 -14.64 34.16
C ARG A 353 24.09 -15.72 34.14
N SER A 354 25.28 -15.34 33.66
CA SER A 354 26.43 -16.25 33.54
C SER A 354 26.85 -16.92 34.86
N ASN A 355 26.67 -16.25 36.01
CA ASN A 355 26.94 -16.81 37.33
C ASN A 355 25.97 -17.95 37.74
N MET A 356 24.75 -17.99 37.17
CA MET A 356 23.79 -19.08 37.39
C MET A 356 24.13 -20.32 36.55
N ALA A 357 24.93 -20.17 35.50
CA ALA A 357 25.34 -21.28 34.64
C ALA A 357 26.28 -22.31 35.33
N ALA A 358 26.83 -21.97 36.50
CA ALA A 358 27.66 -22.87 37.30
C ALA A 358 26.84 -23.85 38.16
N ASN A 359 25.55 -23.57 38.39
CA ASN A 359 24.65 -24.39 39.19
C ASN A 359 23.95 -25.46 38.33
N ASN A 360 23.44 -26.51 38.95
CA ASN A 360 22.58 -27.47 38.26
C ASN A 360 21.14 -26.93 38.07
N GLU A 361 20.37 -27.56 37.17
CA GLU A 361 19.01 -27.11 36.82
C GLU A 361 18.05 -27.05 38.02
N ILE A 362 18.14 -28.02 38.93
CA ILE A 362 17.27 -28.10 40.12
C ILE A 362 17.50 -26.90 41.04
N GLN A 363 18.77 -26.61 41.36
CA GLN A 363 19.14 -25.46 42.19
C GLN A 363 18.74 -24.13 41.53
N ASN A 364 18.94 -24.03 40.21
CA ASN A 364 18.52 -22.85 39.46
C ASN A 364 17.00 -22.66 39.56
N ASN A 365 16.21 -23.72 39.41
CA ASN A 365 14.75 -23.65 39.54
C ASN A 365 14.29 -23.26 40.95
N GLU A 366 14.95 -23.76 42.01
CA GLU A 366 14.63 -23.35 43.38
C GLU A 366 14.91 -21.87 43.63
N ILE A 367 16.06 -21.36 43.17
CA ILE A 367 16.43 -19.95 43.29
C ILE A 367 15.46 -19.06 42.50
N ILE A 368 15.15 -19.44 41.27
CA ILE A 368 14.21 -18.73 40.39
C ILE A 368 12.82 -18.67 41.07
N ASN A 369 12.30 -19.80 41.53
CA ASN A 369 10.98 -19.87 42.16
C ASN A 369 10.91 -19.07 43.46
N LYS A 370 11.97 -19.14 44.28
CA LYS A 370 12.07 -18.32 45.49
C LYS A 370 12.03 -16.83 45.16
N PHE A 371 12.88 -16.38 44.23
CA PHE A 371 12.91 -14.97 43.81
C PHE A 371 11.56 -14.53 43.22
N PHE A 372 10.93 -15.40 42.42
CA PHE A 372 9.62 -15.17 41.82
C PHE A 372 8.54 -14.88 42.86
N LEU A 373 8.48 -15.69 43.92
CA LEU A 373 7.53 -15.53 45.02
C LEU A 373 7.87 -14.34 45.93
N ASP A 374 9.15 -14.16 46.27
CA ASP A 374 9.62 -13.06 47.14
C ASP A 374 9.30 -11.68 46.52
N ARG A 375 9.27 -11.58 45.19
CA ARG A 375 8.91 -10.35 44.45
C ARG A 375 7.44 -10.31 44.01
N ALA A 376 6.65 -11.32 44.38
CA ALA A 376 5.23 -11.45 44.06
C ALA A 376 4.93 -11.30 42.55
N PHE A 377 5.71 -11.97 41.70
CA PHE A 377 5.47 -12.01 40.25
C PHE A 377 4.23 -12.86 39.87
N ASN A 378 3.72 -13.69 40.78
CA ASN A 378 2.44 -14.40 40.63
C ASN A 378 1.25 -13.43 40.44
N GLU A 379 1.35 -12.21 40.95
CA GLU A 379 0.35 -11.16 40.68
C GLU A 379 0.34 -10.75 39.21
N VAL A 380 1.51 -10.73 38.55
CA VAL A 380 1.60 -10.42 37.11
C VAL A 380 0.92 -11.53 36.32
N GLU A 381 1.22 -12.80 36.60
CA GLU A 381 0.56 -13.96 35.97
C GLU A 381 -0.96 -13.91 36.10
N THR A 382 -1.45 -13.53 37.28
CA THR A 382 -2.88 -13.37 37.54
C THR A 382 -3.47 -12.22 36.71
N LYS A 383 -2.79 -11.07 36.62
CA LYS A 383 -3.28 -9.92 35.85
C LYS A 383 -3.34 -10.18 34.35
N ILE A 384 -2.34 -10.87 33.80
CA ILE A 384 -2.29 -11.20 32.36
C ILE A 384 -3.01 -12.51 32.02
N GLN A 385 -3.48 -13.25 33.02
CA GLN A 385 -4.14 -14.55 32.86
C GLN A 385 -3.27 -15.58 32.10
N TYR A 386 -1.97 -15.61 32.42
CA TYR A 386 -1.00 -16.52 31.82
C TYR A 386 -0.01 -17.01 32.87
N VAL A 387 0.19 -18.33 32.93
CA VAL A 387 1.14 -18.97 33.86
C VAL A 387 2.36 -19.40 33.07
N PHE A 388 3.51 -18.80 33.38
CA PHE A 388 4.78 -19.14 32.77
C PHE A 388 5.24 -20.53 33.18
N GLN A 389 5.72 -21.32 32.22
CA GLN A 389 6.41 -22.58 32.52
C GLN A 389 7.80 -22.29 33.08
N THR A 390 8.50 -21.34 32.46
CA THR A 390 9.83 -20.88 32.87
C THR A 390 9.75 -19.47 33.44
N LYS A 391 9.66 -19.37 34.78
CA LYS A 391 9.49 -18.10 35.50
C LYS A 391 10.61 -17.09 35.24
N ALA A 392 11.79 -17.56 34.84
CA ALA A 392 12.92 -16.71 34.48
C ALA A 392 12.60 -15.72 33.34
N TYR A 393 11.76 -16.09 32.37
CA TYR A 393 11.38 -15.16 31.29
C TYR A 393 10.61 -13.95 31.81
N LEU A 394 9.67 -14.17 32.73
CA LEU A 394 8.90 -13.09 33.33
C LEU A 394 9.77 -12.19 34.21
N ILE A 395 10.68 -12.78 35.00
CA ILE A 395 11.65 -12.02 35.80
C ILE A 395 12.53 -11.16 34.88
N ALA A 396 13.06 -11.74 33.78
CA ALA A 396 13.89 -11.02 32.82
C ALA A 396 13.13 -9.85 32.17
N ALA A 397 11.89 -10.06 31.73
CA ALA A 397 11.06 -9.03 31.10
C ALA A 397 10.81 -7.80 32.00
N PHE A 398 10.77 -7.98 33.32
CA PHE A 398 10.57 -6.90 34.29
C PHE A 398 11.87 -6.37 34.90
N THR A 399 13.04 -6.76 34.39
CA THR A 399 14.33 -6.34 34.93
C THR A 399 15.00 -5.29 34.06
N HIS A 400 15.06 -4.05 34.56
CA HIS A 400 15.80 -2.97 33.92
C HIS A 400 17.31 -3.15 34.07
N SER A 401 18.10 -2.65 33.11
CA SER A 401 19.58 -2.77 33.09
C SER A 401 20.27 -2.15 34.32
N SER A 402 19.64 -1.16 34.97
CA SER A 402 20.12 -0.59 36.23
C SER A 402 19.89 -1.47 37.46
N SER A 403 19.15 -2.58 37.34
CA SER A 403 18.84 -3.43 38.48
C SER A 403 20.05 -4.25 38.93
N PHE A 404 20.48 -4.01 40.17
CA PHE A 404 21.43 -4.90 40.86
C PHE A 404 20.71 -5.91 41.77
N ALA A 405 19.41 -5.74 42.00
CA ALA A 405 18.61 -6.60 42.86
C ALA A 405 18.28 -7.96 42.20
N ASN A 406 18.26 -8.03 40.87
CA ASN A 406 18.08 -9.28 40.16
C ASN A 406 19.44 -9.97 39.94
N LEU A 407 19.66 -11.09 40.63
CA LEU A 407 20.86 -11.92 40.50
C LEU A 407 20.64 -13.15 39.60
N VAL A 408 19.43 -13.32 39.07
CA VAL A 408 18.96 -14.53 38.38
C VAL A 408 19.07 -14.39 36.86
N THR A 409 18.55 -13.29 36.30
CA THR A 409 18.48 -13.09 34.84
C THR A 409 19.15 -11.81 34.38
N ASP A 410 19.44 -11.75 33.09
CA ASP A 410 19.84 -10.52 32.41
C ASP A 410 18.68 -9.52 32.28
N SER A 411 18.97 -8.34 31.71
CA SER A 411 17.99 -7.28 31.45
C SER A 411 16.96 -7.66 30.38
N TYR A 412 15.86 -6.93 30.35
CA TYR A 412 14.78 -7.14 29.38
C TYR A 412 15.15 -6.84 27.92
N GLU A 413 16.25 -6.13 27.66
CA GLU A 413 16.55 -5.48 26.36
C GLU A 413 16.54 -6.45 25.17
N ARG A 414 17.02 -7.69 25.36
CA ARG A 414 16.97 -8.70 24.29
C ARG A 414 15.54 -9.19 24.02
N LEU A 415 14.72 -9.29 25.07
CA LEU A 415 13.30 -9.64 24.96
C LEU A 415 12.50 -8.49 24.33
N GLU A 416 12.80 -7.23 24.68
CA GLU A 416 12.25 -6.02 24.02
C GLU A 416 12.49 -6.10 22.51
N PHE A 417 13.75 -6.31 22.09
CA PHE A 417 14.12 -6.42 20.67
C PHE A 417 13.27 -7.44 19.89
N LEU A 418 13.01 -8.60 20.50
CA LEU A 418 12.20 -9.67 19.90
C LEU A 418 10.70 -9.34 19.96
N GLY A 419 10.25 -8.85 21.11
CA GLY A 419 8.86 -8.49 21.39
C GLY A 419 8.33 -7.35 20.55
N ASP A 420 9.13 -6.32 20.29
CA ASP A 420 8.84 -5.23 19.33
C ASP A 420 8.45 -5.80 17.96
N ALA A 421 9.22 -6.76 17.44
CA ALA A 421 8.94 -7.35 16.13
C ALA A 421 7.70 -8.27 16.14
N ILE A 422 7.45 -8.98 17.25
CA ILE A 422 6.26 -9.83 17.41
C ILE A 422 5.01 -8.98 17.50
N LEU A 423 5.02 -7.95 18.34
CA LEU A 423 3.90 -7.05 18.54
C LEU A 423 3.56 -6.31 17.25
N ASP A 424 4.56 -5.77 16.56
CA ASP A 424 4.39 -5.11 15.26
C ASP A 424 3.71 -6.04 14.23
N PHE A 425 4.16 -7.30 14.13
CA PHE A 425 3.56 -8.28 13.24
C PHE A 425 2.12 -8.65 13.64
N LEU A 426 1.85 -8.91 14.92
CA LEU A 426 0.53 -9.32 15.39
C LEU A 426 -0.51 -8.20 15.21
N VAL A 427 -0.16 -6.97 15.56
CA VAL A 427 -1.01 -5.79 15.34
C VAL A 427 -1.24 -5.57 13.85
N THR A 428 -0.20 -5.68 13.03
CA THR A 428 -0.31 -5.52 11.57
C THR A 428 -1.19 -6.61 10.95
N ARG A 429 -1.01 -7.87 11.36
CA ARG A 429 -1.83 -9.01 10.91
C ARG A 429 -3.28 -8.83 11.31
N HIS A 430 -3.55 -8.44 12.54
CA HIS A 430 -4.91 -8.16 13.01
C HIS A 430 -5.55 -7.04 12.19
N ALA A 431 -4.80 -5.95 11.96
CA ALA A 431 -5.28 -4.82 11.18
C ALA A 431 -5.52 -5.19 9.70
N PHE A 432 -4.66 -6.01 9.13
CA PHE A 432 -4.82 -6.53 7.78
C PHE A 432 -6.06 -7.42 7.66
N ILE A 433 -6.32 -8.31 8.62
CA ILE A 433 -7.48 -9.21 8.55
C ILE A 433 -8.79 -8.44 8.73
N ASN A 434 -8.84 -7.51 9.68
CA ASN A 434 -10.10 -6.89 10.11
C ASN A 434 -10.39 -5.55 9.41
N TYR A 435 -9.39 -4.88 8.83
CA TYR A 435 -9.54 -3.50 8.33
C TYR A 435 -9.09 -3.29 6.87
N ASN A 436 -8.75 -4.36 6.13
CA ASN A 436 -8.29 -4.24 4.75
C ASN A 436 -9.34 -3.65 3.77
N GLU A 437 -10.63 -3.66 4.14
CA GLU A 437 -11.72 -3.02 3.39
C GLU A 437 -12.05 -1.60 3.88
N MET A 438 -11.47 -1.15 4.99
CA MET A 438 -11.73 0.19 5.53
C MET A 438 -10.96 1.27 4.77
N LEU A 439 -11.51 2.49 4.76
CA LEU A 439 -10.84 3.66 4.17
C LEU A 439 -9.52 4.00 4.90
N THR A 440 -9.38 3.59 6.16
CA THR A 440 -8.20 3.84 6.99
C THR A 440 -7.03 2.96 6.59
N PRO A 441 -5.86 3.53 6.27
CA PRO A 441 -4.68 2.74 5.96
C PRO A 441 -4.19 1.92 7.15
N ILE A 442 -3.80 0.65 6.89
CA ILE A 442 -3.20 -0.25 7.90
C ILE A 442 -1.97 0.38 8.55
N THR A 443 -1.20 1.22 7.83
CA THR A 443 -0.05 1.94 8.37
C THR A 443 -0.38 2.79 9.59
N ASP A 444 -1.53 3.45 9.54
CA ASP A 444 -1.92 4.44 10.54
C ASP A 444 -2.42 3.68 11.78
N ILE A 445 -3.21 2.63 11.57
CA ILE A 445 -3.65 1.70 12.63
C ILE A 445 -2.46 1.08 13.36
N ARG A 446 -1.47 0.58 12.60
CA ARG A 446 -0.23 0.02 13.14
C ARG A 446 0.50 1.03 14.02
N GLN A 447 0.79 2.22 13.49
CA GLN A 447 1.52 3.28 14.21
C GLN A 447 0.79 3.77 15.45
N ASP A 448 -0.54 3.78 15.39
CA ASP A 448 -1.37 4.23 16.49
C ASP A 448 -1.33 3.21 17.62
N ILE A 449 -1.50 1.91 17.36
CA ILE A 449 -1.54 0.87 18.39
C ILE A 449 -0.16 0.57 18.98
N SER A 450 0.88 0.46 18.14
CA SER A 450 2.25 0.14 18.57
C SER A 450 3.03 1.35 19.08
N ASN A 451 2.34 2.40 19.53
CA ASN A 451 2.96 3.61 20.04
C ASN A 451 3.45 3.40 21.48
N ASN A 452 4.72 3.73 21.76
CA ASN A 452 5.34 3.64 23.08
C ASN A 452 4.48 4.28 24.19
N ASP A 453 3.90 5.46 23.96
CA ASP A 453 3.06 6.12 24.97
C ASP A 453 1.82 5.29 25.33
N ARG A 454 1.26 4.56 24.36
CA ARG A 454 0.11 3.69 24.59
C ARG A 454 0.50 2.40 25.29
N LEU A 455 1.58 1.77 24.88
CA LEU A 455 2.09 0.57 25.57
C LEU A 455 2.43 0.89 27.03
N ALA A 456 3.02 2.06 27.28
CA ALA A 456 3.28 2.55 28.62
C ALA A 456 1.99 2.79 29.42
N HIS A 457 0.98 3.44 28.82
CA HIS A 457 -0.32 3.65 29.46
C HIS A 457 -0.99 2.32 29.83
N ILE A 458 -0.98 1.34 28.93
CA ILE A 458 -1.55 0.00 29.17
C ILE A 458 -0.84 -0.69 30.34
N LEU A 459 0.49 -0.66 30.36
CA LEU A 459 1.27 -1.25 31.45
C LEU A 459 0.92 -0.62 32.80
N VAL A 460 0.72 0.71 32.84
CA VAL A 460 0.35 1.44 34.06
C VAL A 460 -1.09 1.18 34.45
N ALA A 461 -2.03 1.19 33.51
CA ALA A 461 -3.45 0.92 33.72
C ALA A 461 -3.70 -0.51 34.27
N CYS A 462 -2.90 -1.49 33.84
CA CYS A 462 -2.92 -2.84 34.43
C CYS A 462 -2.21 -2.90 35.80
N GLY A 463 -1.57 -1.82 36.25
CA GLY A 463 -0.79 -1.76 37.48
C GLY A 463 0.43 -2.69 37.45
N LEU A 464 1.01 -2.94 36.27
CA LEU A 464 2.18 -3.81 36.10
C LEU A 464 3.50 -3.04 36.31
N HIS A 465 3.48 -1.72 36.12
CA HIS A 465 4.63 -0.83 36.35
C HIS A 465 5.26 -0.98 37.75
N THR A 466 4.47 -1.36 38.77
CA THR A 466 4.94 -1.55 40.16
C THR A 466 5.86 -2.75 40.35
N LYS A 467 5.92 -3.65 39.37
CA LYS A 467 6.74 -4.88 39.43
C LYS A 467 8.06 -4.75 38.67
N ILE A 468 8.34 -3.59 38.09
CA ILE A 468 9.60 -3.34 37.38
C ILE A 468 10.73 -3.28 38.41
N LEU A 469 11.76 -4.10 38.21
CA LEU A 469 12.98 -4.09 39.00
C LEU A 469 13.96 -3.08 38.41
N HIS A 470 14.24 -2.01 39.15
CA HIS A 470 15.24 -1.00 38.79
C HIS A 470 15.85 -0.39 40.05
N ASN A 471 16.99 0.28 39.90
CA ASN A 471 17.65 1.01 40.98
C ASN A 471 17.97 2.48 40.62
N SER A 472 17.40 2.99 39.53
CA SER A 472 17.49 4.40 39.15
C SER A 472 16.41 5.23 39.84
N THR A 473 16.80 6.31 40.51
CA THR A 473 15.91 7.32 41.13
C THR A 473 15.17 8.11 40.08
N ASP A 474 15.85 8.55 39.02
CA ASP A 474 15.24 9.32 37.94
C ASP A 474 14.13 8.53 37.24
N LEU A 475 14.36 7.23 37.02
CA LEU A 475 13.34 6.34 36.47
C LEU A 475 12.15 6.18 37.43
N PHE A 476 12.42 6.08 38.74
CA PHE A 476 11.38 6.03 39.76
C PHE A 476 10.49 7.27 39.70
N ASP A 477 11.09 8.46 39.75
CA ASP A 477 10.37 9.73 39.78
C ASP A 477 9.52 9.91 38.52
N HIS A 478 10.06 9.58 37.34
CA HIS A 478 9.31 9.65 36.08
C HIS A 478 8.14 8.66 36.04
N ILE A 479 8.33 7.40 36.45
CA ILE A 479 7.24 6.40 36.50
C ILE A 479 6.18 6.81 37.51
N SER A 480 6.58 7.24 38.71
CA SER A 480 5.67 7.66 39.77
C SER A 480 4.88 8.91 39.39
N SER A 481 5.53 9.90 38.77
CA SER A 481 4.86 11.11 38.27
C SER A 481 3.83 10.77 37.19
N TYR A 482 4.19 9.90 36.24
CA TYR A 482 3.28 9.47 35.18
C TYR A 482 2.10 8.67 35.72
N ALA A 483 2.34 7.69 36.61
CA ALA A 483 1.31 6.82 37.19
C ALA A 483 0.37 7.55 38.17
N SER A 484 0.82 8.66 38.76
CA SER A 484 0.00 9.47 39.67
C SER A 484 -0.82 10.55 38.96
N ASN A 485 -0.71 10.67 37.63
CA ASN A 485 -1.41 11.67 36.86
C ASN A 485 -2.92 11.35 36.82
N GLU A 486 -3.73 12.11 37.56
CA GLU A 486 -5.18 11.93 37.66
C GLU A 486 -5.95 12.25 36.38
N ASP A 487 -5.35 12.95 35.41
CA ASP A 487 -5.96 13.16 34.09
C ASP A 487 -5.80 11.90 33.21
N LEU A 488 -4.67 11.19 33.36
CA LEU A 488 -4.37 9.95 32.64
C LEU A 488 -4.95 8.71 33.33
N PHE A 489 -5.05 8.77 34.66
CA PHE A 489 -5.51 7.72 35.57
C PHE A 489 -6.51 8.26 36.64
N PRO A 490 -7.68 8.83 36.28
CA PRO A 490 -8.77 9.16 37.21
C PRO A 490 -9.21 8.03 38.18
N LYS A 491 -9.37 8.36 39.46
CA LYS A 491 -9.64 7.41 40.55
C LYS A 491 -11.11 6.93 40.67
N ASP A 492 -12.07 7.64 40.06
CA ASP A 492 -13.50 7.53 40.42
C ASP A 492 -14.45 6.93 39.36
N GLN A 493 -13.96 6.22 38.34
CA GLN A 493 -14.87 5.62 37.32
C GLN A 493 -14.46 4.21 36.94
N SER A 494 -15.47 3.37 36.67
CA SER A 494 -15.28 2.05 36.06
C SER A 494 -14.41 2.20 34.81
N THR A 495 -13.46 1.28 34.66
CA THR A 495 -12.39 1.23 33.66
C THR A 495 -12.85 1.37 32.19
N ASP A 496 -14.16 1.47 31.93
CA ASP A 496 -14.78 1.45 30.61
C ASP A 496 -15.13 2.85 30.07
N GLN A 497 -15.23 3.90 30.90
CA GLN A 497 -15.61 5.25 30.42
C GLN A 497 -14.41 6.15 30.05
N TYR A 498 -13.20 5.67 30.31
CA TYR A 498 -11.93 6.40 30.32
C TYR A 498 -11.37 6.86 28.97
N LEU A 499 -11.72 6.17 27.88
CA LEU A 499 -11.10 6.40 26.57
C LEU A 499 -12.01 7.15 25.58
N SER A 500 -13.18 7.60 26.04
CA SER A 500 -14.21 8.24 25.20
C SER A 500 -14.03 9.75 25.02
N LYS A 501 -13.18 10.42 25.82
CA LYS A 501 -12.98 11.88 25.75
C LYS A 501 -11.52 12.26 25.45
N ASP A 502 -11.37 12.86 24.27
CA ASP A 502 -10.33 13.76 23.78
C ASP A 502 -8.87 13.29 23.71
N LEU A 503 -8.41 13.11 22.46
CA LEU A 503 -7.00 12.90 22.10
C LEU A 503 -6.08 14.05 22.56
N ASP A 504 -6.64 15.23 22.77
CA ASP A 504 -5.91 16.45 23.11
C ASP A 504 -5.33 16.43 24.54
N ARG A 505 -5.86 15.58 25.44
CA ARG A 505 -5.33 15.45 26.81
C ARG A 505 -4.00 14.68 26.86
N TRP A 506 -3.78 13.74 25.93
CA TRP A 506 -2.54 12.94 25.87
C TRP A 506 -1.36 13.65 25.19
N ALA A 507 -1.61 14.75 24.47
CA ALA A 507 -0.60 15.40 23.63
C ALA A 507 0.59 16.03 24.40
N ASN A 508 0.45 16.22 25.72
CA ASN A 508 1.40 17.00 26.54
C ASN A 508 2.17 16.19 27.59
N SER A 509 1.98 14.87 27.69
CA SER A 509 2.70 14.02 28.65
C SER A 509 3.45 12.88 27.95
N THR A 510 4.78 12.96 27.91
CA THR A 510 5.63 11.90 27.36
C THR A 510 5.81 10.78 28.40
N ALA A 511 5.46 9.54 28.04
CA ALA A 511 5.63 8.43 28.95
C ALA A 511 7.11 7.98 29.06
N PRO A 512 7.56 7.46 30.22
CA PRO A 512 8.87 6.84 30.34
C PRO A 512 9.03 5.67 29.36
N LYS A 513 10.03 5.73 28.47
CA LYS A 513 10.27 4.72 27.43
C LYS A 513 10.34 3.29 27.99
N ALA A 514 10.97 3.12 29.15
CA ALA A 514 11.12 1.82 29.83
C ALA A 514 9.78 1.10 30.08
N LEU A 515 8.66 1.82 30.24
CA LEU A 515 7.35 1.19 30.40
C LEU A 515 6.89 0.49 29.12
N ALA A 516 7.10 1.13 27.96
CA ALA A 516 6.83 0.50 26.67
C ALA A 516 7.78 -0.69 26.43
N ASP A 517 9.07 -0.50 26.73
CA ASP A 517 10.10 -1.52 26.52
C ASP A 517 9.84 -2.78 27.38
N VAL A 518 9.34 -2.62 28.62
CA VAL A 518 8.91 -3.74 29.49
C VAL A 518 7.67 -4.45 28.93
N PHE A 519 6.72 -3.70 28.36
CA PHE A 519 5.56 -4.32 27.71
C PHE A 519 5.99 -5.17 26.50
N GLU A 520 6.87 -4.65 25.65
CA GLU A 520 7.44 -5.40 24.53
C GLU A 520 8.24 -6.61 25.01
N ALA A 521 9.05 -6.46 26.06
CA ALA A 521 9.78 -7.57 26.64
C ALA A 521 8.87 -8.67 27.22
N LEU A 522 7.72 -8.31 27.79
CA LEU A 522 6.69 -9.27 28.23
C LEU A 522 6.13 -10.05 27.03
N VAL A 523 5.85 -9.39 25.90
CA VAL A 523 5.46 -10.04 24.64
C VAL A 523 6.51 -11.06 24.20
N GLY A 524 7.79 -10.66 24.20
CA GLY A 524 8.92 -11.55 23.88
C GLY A 524 9.04 -12.73 24.84
N ALA A 525 8.84 -12.51 26.15
CA ALA A 525 8.88 -13.55 27.17
C ALA A 525 7.78 -14.61 26.97
N ILE A 526 6.52 -14.18 26.74
CA ILE A 526 5.40 -15.10 26.48
C ILE A 526 5.67 -15.92 25.22
N PHE A 527 6.22 -15.29 24.17
CA PHE A 527 6.53 -15.98 22.93
C PHE A 527 7.56 -17.11 23.13
N LEU A 528 8.64 -16.85 23.86
CA LEU A 528 9.65 -17.87 24.14
C LEU A 528 9.14 -18.96 25.07
N ASP A 529 8.41 -18.60 26.13
CA ASP A 529 7.84 -19.55 27.09
C ASP A 529 6.80 -20.48 26.45
N SER A 530 6.04 -19.98 25.48
CA SER A 530 5.05 -20.77 24.72
C SER A 530 5.62 -21.60 23.56
N GLY A 531 6.94 -21.67 23.42
CA GLY A 531 7.60 -22.43 22.35
C GLY A 531 7.48 -21.78 20.97
N ASN A 532 7.56 -20.45 20.91
CA ASN A 532 7.41 -19.62 19.70
C ASN A 532 5.98 -19.57 19.12
N SER A 533 4.95 -19.59 19.96
CA SER A 533 3.54 -19.54 19.53
C SER A 533 3.00 -18.10 19.45
N LEU A 534 2.85 -17.59 18.22
CA LEU A 534 2.23 -16.28 17.96
C LEU A 534 0.77 -16.23 18.42
N GLU A 535 0.04 -17.33 18.29
CA GLU A 535 -1.35 -17.48 18.72
C GLU A 535 -1.49 -17.36 20.24
N THR A 536 -0.55 -17.95 21.00
CA THR A 536 -0.53 -17.85 22.46
C THR A 536 -0.25 -16.42 22.91
N VAL A 537 0.71 -15.76 22.27
CA VAL A 537 1.00 -14.34 22.54
C VAL A 537 -0.23 -13.48 22.27
N TRP A 538 -0.86 -13.64 21.11
CA TRP A 538 -2.05 -12.85 20.77
C TRP A 538 -3.20 -13.08 21.74
N ARG A 539 -3.44 -14.34 22.16
CA ARG A 539 -4.48 -14.67 23.16
C ARG A 539 -4.28 -13.94 24.50
N VAL A 540 -3.03 -13.72 24.91
CA VAL A 540 -2.70 -13.03 26.18
C VAL A 540 -2.70 -11.51 26.00
N VAL A 541 -2.18 -11.01 24.88
CA VAL A 541 -1.93 -9.58 24.64
C VAL A 541 -3.15 -8.86 24.07
N GLU A 542 -3.95 -9.50 23.22
CA GLU A 542 -5.14 -8.90 22.61
C GLU A 542 -6.12 -8.33 23.63
N PRO A 543 -6.46 -9.03 24.75
CA PRO A 543 -7.36 -8.47 25.76
C PRO A 543 -6.83 -7.19 26.41
N LEU A 544 -5.49 -7.06 26.53
CA LEU A 544 -4.84 -5.86 27.07
C LEU A 544 -4.89 -4.70 26.06
N LEU A 545 -4.87 -5.00 24.76
CA LEU A 545 -4.95 -4.02 23.67
C LEU A 545 -6.39 -3.71 23.23
N ARG A 546 -7.37 -4.56 23.58
CA ARG A 546 -8.70 -4.60 22.96
C ARG A 546 -9.44 -3.25 22.95
N LYS A 547 -9.38 -2.52 24.06
CA LYS A 547 -10.01 -1.19 24.18
C LYS A 547 -9.45 -0.17 23.18
N TYR A 548 -8.18 -0.30 22.82
CA TYR A 548 -7.52 0.53 21.80
C TYR A 548 -7.80 0.04 20.38
N LEU A 549 -7.82 -1.28 20.19
CA LEU A 549 -8.22 -1.90 18.93
C LEU A 549 -9.61 -1.43 18.54
N ASP A 550 -10.61 -1.60 19.41
CA ASP A 550 -12.01 -1.21 19.20
C ASP A 550 -12.15 0.29 18.92
N ARG A 551 -11.42 1.14 19.65
CA ARG A 551 -11.43 2.59 19.41
C ARG A 551 -10.87 2.97 18.05
N THR A 552 -9.79 2.33 17.62
CA THR A 552 -9.15 2.63 16.32
C THR A 552 -10.09 2.32 15.15
N ILE A 553 -11.03 1.39 15.33
CA ILE A 553 -12.13 1.12 14.39
C ILE A 553 -13.08 2.31 14.30
N ILE A 554 -13.48 2.85 15.46
CA ILE A 554 -14.51 3.90 15.56
C ILE A 554 -13.93 5.27 15.17
N HIS A 555 -12.71 5.56 15.61
CA HIS A 555 -12.02 6.84 15.43
C HIS A 555 -10.57 6.61 14.98
N PRO A 556 -10.35 6.26 13.70
CA PRO A 556 -9.02 6.06 13.17
C PRO A 556 -8.20 7.36 13.25
N ASN A 557 -7.05 7.29 13.92
CA ASN A 557 -6.12 8.41 13.99
C ASN A 557 -5.33 8.50 12.68
N LEU A 558 -5.96 9.13 11.68
CA LEU A 558 -5.37 9.26 10.34
C LEU A 558 -4.15 10.17 10.38
N ASN A 559 -3.08 9.76 9.70
CA ASN A 559 -1.91 10.60 9.55
C ASN A 559 -2.31 11.88 8.80
N PRO A 560 -2.20 13.07 9.42
CA PRO A 560 -2.75 14.30 8.85
C PRO A 560 -2.08 14.64 7.51
N ILE A 561 -0.79 14.31 7.35
CA ILE A 561 -0.04 14.56 6.12
C ILE A 561 -0.57 13.69 4.97
N ARG A 562 -0.83 12.41 5.25
CA ARG A 562 -1.35 11.47 4.26
C ARG A 562 -2.76 11.84 3.85
N SER A 563 -3.64 12.04 4.84
CA SER A 563 -5.03 12.45 4.62
C SER A 563 -5.10 13.74 3.79
N PHE A 564 -4.25 14.73 4.10
CA PHE A 564 -4.16 15.96 3.32
C PHE A 564 -3.70 15.73 1.87
N SER A 565 -2.71 14.86 1.65
CA SER A 565 -2.22 14.52 0.31
C SER A 565 -3.26 13.77 -0.52
N GLU A 566 -4.02 12.84 0.08
CA GLU A 566 -5.09 12.09 -0.60
C GLU A 566 -6.23 13.00 -1.06
N HIS A 567 -6.45 14.11 -0.34
CA HIS A 567 -7.38 15.17 -0.72
C HIS A 567 -6.81 16.16 -1.74
N GLY A 568 -5.64 15.88 -2.33
CA GLY A 568 -5.03 16.72 -3.35
C GLY A 568 -4.30 17.95 -2.82
N GLY A 569 -4.08 18.02 -1.50
CA GLY A 569 -3.29 19.07 -0.87
C GLY A 569 -1.80 18.99 -1.26
N LYS A 570 -1.14 20.15 -1.32
CA LYS A 570 0.27 20.28 -1.65
C LYS A 570 1.01 21.04 -0.58
N VAL A 571 2.24 20.62 -0.31
CA VAL A 571 3.16 21.39 0.52
C VAL A 571 3.78 22.47 -0.36
N ILE A 572 3.72 23.72 0.08
CA ILE A 572 4.27 24.85 -0.68
C ILE A 572 5.66 25.18 -0.16
N GLU A 573 5.79 25.33 1.16
CA GLU A 573 6.98 25.92 1.77
C GLU A 573 7.36 25.18 3.04
N GLU A 574 8.66 24.95 3.21
CA GLU A 574 9.25 24.37 4.41
C GLU A 574 10.49 25.19 4.75
N SER A 575 10.43 25.97 5.83
CA SER A 575 11.51 26.85 6.27
C SER A 575 11.82 26.62 7.76
N ILE A 576 13.06 26.92 8.15
CA ILE A 576 13.47 26.91 9.56
C ILE A 576 13.51 28.36 10.00
N GLU A 577 12.60 28.75 10.89
CA GLU A 577 12.63 30.08 11.48
C GLU A 577 13.49 30.06 12.74
N LYS A 578 14.55 30.87 12.74
CA LYS A 578 15.37 31.10 13.93
C LYS A 578 14.73 32.18 14.79
N GLY A 579 13.71 31.81 15.56
CA GLY A 579 13.08 32.69 16.56
C GLY A 579 13.28 32.15 17.98
N GLY A 580 14.14 32.81 18.77
CA GLY A 580 14.36 32.52 20.20
C GLY A 580 15.24 31.29 20.52
N ASP A 581 15.39 30.99 21.83
CA ASP A 581 16.29 29.98 22.44
C ASP A 581 16.12 28.53 21.94
N SER A 582 15.16 28.26 21.05
CA SER A 582 14.99 26.95 20.40
C SER A 582 14.50 27.11 18.95
N PRO A 583 15.18 26.51 17.95
CA PRO A 583 14.79 26.64 16.55
C PRO A 583 13.44 25.97 16.29
N MET A 584 12.48 26.72 15.74
CA MET A 584 11.19 26.21 15.28
C MET A 584 11.19 26.03 13.76
N THR A 585 10.54 24.96 13.30
CA THR A 585 10.29 24.72 11.87
C THR A 585 8.87 25.16 11.52
N VAL A 586 8.73 25.86 10.40
CA VAL A 586 7.44 26.28 9.85
C VAL A 586 7.18 25.54 8.54
N CYS A 587 5.96 25.05 8.37
CA CYS A 587 5.50 24.40 7.15
C CYS A 587 4.21 25.04 6.66
N VAL A 588 4.15 25.37 5.37
CA VAL A 588 2.95 25.92 4.72
C VAL A 588 2.41 24.92 3.72
N VAL A 589 1.12 24.62 3.84
CA VAL A 589 0.39 23.68 2.98
C VAL A 589 -0.78 24.36 2.30
N GLN A 590 -1.15 23.90 1.11
CA GLN A 590 -2.22 24.45 0.29
C GLN A 590 -3.21 23.39 -0.18
N MET A 591 -4.50 23.68 -0.01
CA MET A 591 -5.62 22.87 -0.46
C MET A 591 -5.92 23.10 -1.95
N PRO A 592 -6.62 22.18 -2.64
CA PRO A 592 -6.99 22.33 -4.07
C PRO A 592 -7.80 23.61 -4.39
N ASN A 593 -8.56 24.11 -3.40
CA ASN A 593 -9.32 25.36 -3.51
C ASN A 593 -8.45 26.62 -3.39
N GLY A 594 -7.13 26.47 -3.21
CA GLY A 594 -6.17 27.55 -3.09
C GLY A 594 -5.87 28.01 -1.65
N ALA A 595 -6.65 27.56 -0.65
CA ALA A 595 -6.49 27.97 0.75
C ALA A 595 -5.15 27.47 1.33
N ARG A 596 -4.48 28.32 2.12
CA ARG A 596 -3.16 28.05 2.72
C ARG A 596 -3.26 27.94 4.23
N PHE A 597 -2.48 27.03 4.80
CA PHE A 597 -2.44 26.76 6.24
C PHE A 597 -0.99 26.61 6.68
N GLU A 598 -0.68 27.10 7.87
CA GLU A 598 0.65 27.05 8.46
C GLU A 598 0.67 26.14 9.67
N GLY A 599 1.80 25.48 9.89
CA GLY A 599 2.02 24.65 11.04
C GLY A 599 3.44 24.79 11.56
N TYR A 600 3.54 24.75 12.89
CA TYR A 600 4.75 25.00 13.64
C TYR A 600 5.16 23.73 14.38
N GLY A 601 6.45 23.46 14.50
CA GLY A 601 6.93 22.28 15.24
C GLY A 601 8.44 22.27 15.47
N SER A 602 8.87 21.44 16.41
CA SER A 602 10.28 21.23 16.75
C SER A 602 11.09 20.58 15.62
N ASN A 603 10.42 19.97 14.64
CA ASN A 603 11.03 19.46 13.42
C ASN A 603 10.06 19.55 12.23
N LYS A 604 10.61 19.34 11.02
CA LYS A 604 9.87 19.35 9.75
C LYS A 604 8.63 18.44 9.75
N LYS A 605 8.74 17.25 10.32
CA LYS A 605 7.64 16.26 10.31
C LYS A 605 6.46 16.75 11.15
N ILE A 606 6.73 17.30 12.34
CA ILE A 606 5.71 17.83 13.26
C ILE A 606 5.09 19.10 12.69
N ALA A 607 5.89 20.05 12.20
CA ALA A 607 5.40 21.29 11.58
C ALA A 607 4.43 21.00 10.43
N LYS A 608 4.82 20.06 9.55
CA LYS A 608 4.00 19.58 8.43
C LYS A 608 2.73 18.88 8.87
N ALA A 609 2.81 18.00 9.87
CA ALA A 609 1.65 17.32 10.43
C ALA A 609 0.64 18.32 11.02
N ASN A 610 1.12 19.34 11.72
CA ASN A 610 0.29 20.39 12.29
C ASN A 610 -0.39 21.25 11.21
N ALA A 611 0.35 21.67 10.18
CA ALA A 611 -0.19 22.43 9.05
C ALA A 611 -1.31 21.66 8.33
N CYS A 612 -1.07 20.37 8.06
CA CYS A 612 -2.06 19.49 7.45
C CYS A 612 -3.28 19.27 8.36
N ARG A 613 -3.09 19.16 9.69
CA ARG A 613 -4.19 18.96 10.64
C ARG A 613 -5.13 20.17 10.65
N GLU A 614 -4.58 21.38 10.69
CA GLU A 614 -5.38 22.61 10.63
C GLU A 614 -6.15 22.74 9.31
N ALA A 615 -5.52 22.40 8.19
CA ALA A 615 -6.19 22.36 6.89
C ALA A 615 -7.39 21.38 6.86
N MET A 616 -7.22 20.19 7.47
CA MET A 616 -8.28 19.17 7.52
C MET A 616 -9.40 19.53 8.49
N LYS A 617 -9.09 20.15 9.64
CA LYS A 617 -10.11 20.66 10.58
C LYS A 617 -11.01 21.69 9.93
N GLN A 618 -10.44 22.67 9.22
CA GLN A 618 -11.23 23.70 8.54
C GLN A 618 -12.16 23.10 7.48
N LYS A 619 -11.69 22.08 6.76
CA LYS A 619 -12.51 21.37 5.78
C LYS A 619 -13.69 20.66 6.45
N GLN A 620 -13.45 19.90 7.53
CA GLN A 620 -14.51 19.21 8.27
C GLN A 620 -15.52 20.20 8.85
N HIS A 621 -15.07 21.34 9.36
CA HIS A 621 -15.93 22.39 9.87
C HIS A 621 -16.85 22.94 8.77
N ASN A 622 -16.29 23.24 7.58
CA ASN A 622 -17.06 23.72 6.42
C ASN A 622 -18.06 22.67 5.90
N GLU A 623 -17.70 21.39 5.89
CA GLU A 623 -18.60 20.29 5.47
C GLU A 623 -19.76 20.12 6.46
N GLN A 624 -19.50 20.23 7.76
CA GLN A 624 -20.54 20.19 8.80
C GLN A 624 -21.45 21.42 8.77
N THR A 625 -20.93 22.61 8.46
CA THR A 625 -21.77 23.81 8.31
C THR A 625 -22.67 23.71 7.09
N CYS A 626 -22.17 23.18 5.95
CA CYS A 626 -22.99 22.95 4.77
C CYS A 626 -24.13 21.95 5.02
N GLN A 627 -23.88 20.86 5.76
CA GLN A 627 -24.89 19.84 6.09
C GLN A 627 -25.95 20.30 7.10
N GLN A 628 -25.72 21.39 7.83
CA GLN A 628 -26.72 21.99 8.73
C GLN A 628 -27.56 23.08 8.05
N THR A 629 -27.14 23.53 6.86
CA THR A 629 -27.84 24.55 6.06
C THR A 629 -28.67 23.98 4.91
N GLU A 630 -28.52 22.69 4.61
CA GLU A 630 -29.44 21.90 3.77
C GLU A 630 -30.46 21.17 4.65
#